data_AF-A0A960PFH6-F1
#
_entry.id   AF-A0A960PFH6-F1
#
_cell.length_a   1.000
_cell.length_b   1.000
_cell.length_c   1.000
_cell.angle_alpha   90.00
_cell.angle_beta   90.00
_cell.angle_gamma   90.00
#
_symmetry.space_group_name_H-M   'P 1'
#
loop_
_entity.id
_entity.type
_entity.pdbx_description
1 polymer ?
#
loop_
_entity_poly.entity_id
_entity_poly.type
_entity_poly.pdbx_seq_one_letter_code
_entity_poly.pdbx_strand_id
1 'polypeptide(L)'
;MNPEKILDKFRETDALLEGHFILSSGLHSPKYLQCALALQFPFDAEQYGRAIAARFLEEGIETVASPAIGGLVIGYEVAKALNVRFIWTERKEGVMTLRRGFNIKEGERILAVEDVITTGGSIKECIDVLKEHGGNVVNAASIIDRSGGRADVGVPRISLVELDVPTYDPDSCPMCADGTEAVKPGSRGN
;
A
#
# COMPACT_ATOMS: atom_id res chain seq x y z
N MET A 1 -2.86 -1.46 -17.19
CA MET A 1 -1.38 -1.58 -17.14
C MET A 1 -1.01 -3.05 -16.93
N ASN A 2 0.07 -3.55 -17.52
CA ASN A 2 0.50 -4.96 -17.38
C ASN A 2 1.27 -5.14 -16.05
N PRO A 3 0.90 -6.11 -15.20
CA PRO A 3 1.61 -6.40 -13.95
C PRO A 3 3.12 -6.59 -14.09
N GLU A 4 3.59 -7.27 -15.14
CA GLU A 4 5.03 -7.51 -15.34
C GLU A 4 5.79 -6.21 -15.58
N LYS A 5 5.22 -5.25 -16.31
CA LYS A 5 5.86 -3.94 -16.50
C LYS A 5 6.02 -3.15 -15.20
N ILE A 6 5.08 -3.33 -14.27
CA ILE A 6 5.18 -2.72 -12.94
C ILE A 6 6.30 -3.40 -12.16
N LEU A 7 6.37 -4.73 -12.20
CA LEU A 7 7.43 -5.48 -11.52
C LEU A 7 8.82 -5.17 -12.09
N ASP A 8 8.97 -5.06 -13.40
CA ASP A 8 10.21 -4.65 -14.04
C ASP A 8 10.65 -3.28 -13.55
N LYS A 9 9.72 -2.32 -13.48
CA LYS A 9 10.03 -0.99 -12.96
C LYS A 9 10.43 -1.03 -11.49
N PHE A 10 9.76 -1.85 -10.68
CA PHE A 10 10.12 -2.03 -9.28
C PHE A 10 11.52 -2.67 -9.12
N ARG A 11 11.92 -3.59 -9.99
CA ARG A 11 13.28 -4.16 -10.02
C ARG A 11 14.31 -3.10 -10.45
N GLU A 12 14.02 -2.34 -11.49
CA GLU A 12 14.89 -1.26 -12.01
C GLU A 12 15.19 -0.18 -10.97
N THR A 13 14.24 0.10 -10.07
CA THR A 13 14.37 1.13 -9.04
C THR A 13 14.82 0.58 -7.69
N ASP A 14 15.25 -0.68 -7.61
CA ASP A 14 15.55 -1.39 -6.35
C ASP A 14 14.38 -1.39 -5.35
N ALA A 15 13.16 -1.13 -5.81
CA ALA A 15 11.95 -1.17 -5.02
C ALA A 15 11.47 -2.60 -4.77
N LEU A 16 11.89 -3.55 -5.61
CA LEU A 16 11.74 -4.99 -5.40
C LEU A 16 13.11 -5.65 -5.48
N LEU A 17 13.56 -6.20 -4.35
CA LEU A 17 14.80 -6.95 -4.24
C LEU A 17 14.51 -8.44 -4.01
N GLU A 18 15.36 -9.31 -4.55
CA GLU A 18 15.33 -10.76 -4.32
C GLU A 18 16.63 -11.18 -3.62
N GLY A 19 16.52 -12.07 -2.63
CA GLY A 19 17.62 -12.40 -1.72
C GLY A 19 17.11 -12.94 -0.40
N HIS A 20 17.86 -12.80 0.69
CA HIS A 20 17.43 -13.20 2.02
C HIS A 20 17.31 -11.97 2.91
N PHE A 21 16.08 -11.58 3.26
CA PHE A 21 15.83 -10.32 3.97
C PHE A 21 15.14 -10.50 5.32
N ILE A 22 15.56 -9.72 6.30
CA ILE A 22 14.90 -9.58 7.62
C ILE A 22 13.94 -8.38 7.55
N LEU A 23 12.64 -8.65 7.69
CA LEU A 23 11.59 -7.64 7.68
C LEU A 23 11.52 -6.88 9.02
N SER A 24 10.76 -5.77 9.04
CA SER A 24 10.56 -4.97 10.26
C SER A 24 9.89 -5.74 11.41
N SER A 25 9.12 -6.80 11.09
CA SER A 25 8.54 -7.74 12.05
C SER A 25 9.54 -8.73 12.64
N GLY A 26 10.77 -8.80 12.11
CA GLY A 26 11.76 -9.83 12.44
C GLY A 26 11.63 -11.10 11.59
N LEU A 27 10.56 -11.25 10.81
CA LEU A 27 10.39 -12.39 9.90
C LEU A 27 11.36 -12.31 8.71
N HIS A 28 11.74 -13.47 8.19
CA HIS A 28 12.61 -13.60 7.04
C HIS A 28 11.81 -13.74 5.75
N SER A 29 12.30 -13.19 4.64
CA SER A 29 11.57 -13.21 3.36
C SER A 29 12.53 -13.26 2.17
N PRO A 30 12.17 -14.01 1.10
CA PRO A 30 13.01 -14.10 -0.10
C PRO A 30 12.95 -12.83 -0.96
N LYS A 31 12.03 -11.91 -0.65
CA LYS A 31 11.84 -10.66 -1.37
C LYS A 31 11.64 -9.51 -0.40
N TYR A 32 12.20 -8.36 -0.75
CA TYR A 32 11.97 -7.11 -0.03
C TYR A 32 11.33 -6.09 -0.97
N LEU A 33 10.35 -5.35 -0.45
CA LEU A 33 9.60 -4.35 -1.20
C LEU A 33 9.69 -3.00 -0.49
N GLN A 34 10.07 -1.96 -1.24
CA GLN A 34 10.16 -0.58 -0.80
C GLN A 34 9.52 0.34 -1.85
N CYS A 35 8.19 0.46 -1.81
CA CYS A 35 7.42 1.23 -2.79
C CYS A 35 7.85 2.69 -2.91
N ALA A 36 8.42 3.29 -1.85
CA ALA A 36 8.94 4.65 -1.89
C ALA A 36 10.01 4.85 -2.99
N LEU A 37 10.84 3.85 -3.26
CA LEU A 37 11.86 3.92 -4.31
C LEU A 37 11.25 3.90 -5.72
N ALA A 38 10.11 3.25 -5.91
CA ALA A 38 9.38 3.30 -7.17
C ALA A 38 8.57 4.60 -7.30
N LEU A 39 7.93 5.04 -6.20
CA LEU A 39 7.07 6.22 -6.17
C LEU A 39 7.82 7.56 -6.13
N GLN A 40 9.13 7.57 -5.90
CA GLN A 40 9.94 8.79 -5.99
C GLN A 40 10.02 9.35 -7.42
N PHE A 41 9.67 8.56 -8.43
CA PHE A 41 9.64 8.97 -9.83
C PHE A 41 8.21 9.40 -10.21
N PRO A 42 7.93 10.71 -10.35
CA PRO A 42 6.56 11.20 -10.50
C PRO A 42 5.83 10.67 -11.74
N PHE A 43 6.57 10.45 -12.82
CA PHE A 43 6.00 9.84 -14.04
C PHE A 43 5.45 8.44 -13.77
N ASP A 44 6.21 7.59 -13.08
CA ASP A 44 5.77 6.23 -12.75
C ASP A 44 4.60 6.26 -11.76
N ALA A 45 4.69 7.09 -10.72
CA ALA A 45 3.61 7.29 -9.75
C ALA A 45 2.29 7.72 -10.42
N GLU A 46 2.33 8.67 -11.35
CA GLU A 46 1.16 9.10 -12.13
C GLU A 46 0.58 7.96 -12.95
N GLN A 47 1.43 7.15 -13.58
CA GLN A 47 0.98 6.04 -14.42
C GLN A 47 0.32 4.94 -13.58
N TYR A 48 0.83 4.67 -12.37
CA TYR A 48 0.17 3.76 -11.41
C TYR A 48 -1.15 4.33 -10.90
N GLY A 49 -1.19 5.61 -10.53
CA GLY A 49 -2.40 6.29 -10.08
C GLY A 49 -3.52 6.25 -11.12
N ARG A 50 -3.20 6.56 -12.39
CA ARG A 50 -4.13 6.42 -13.52
C ARG A 50 -4.60 4.99 -13.72
N ALA A 51 -3.72 4.00 -13.56
CA ALA A 51 -4.09 2.60 -13.73
C ALA A 51 -5.07 2.10 -12.65
N ILE A 52 -4.94 2.57 -11.41
CA ILE A 52 -5.91 2.33 -10.33
C ILE A 52 -7.21 3.10 -10.61
N ALA A 53 -7.12 4.41 -10.86
CA ALA A 53 -8.27 5.28 -11.11
C ALA A 53 -9.17 4.77 -12.25
N ALA A 54 -8.58 4.21 -13.30
CA ALA A 54 -9.32 3.61 -14.41
C ALA A 54 -10.31 2.50 -14.00
N ARG A 55 -10.12 1.88 -12.83
CA ARG A 55 -11.05 0.87 -12.28
C ARG A 55 -12.27 1.45 -11.56
N PHE A 56 -12.28 2.76 -11.33
CA PHE A 56 -13.27 3.44 -10.48
C PHE A 56 -13.91 4.68 -11.13
N LEU A 57 -13.69 4.91 -12.44
CA LEU A 57 -14.22 6.09 -13.15
C LEU A 57 -15.75 6.22 -13.09
N GLU A 58 -16.47 5.10 -13.01
CA GLU A 58 -17.93 5.06 -13.00
C GLU A 58 -18.52 4.75 -11.62
N GLU A 59 -17.68 4.64 -10.58
CA GLU A 59 -18.09 4.23 -9.23
C GLU A 59 -18.57 5.40 -8.35
N GLY A 60 -18.56 6.62 -8.89
CA GLY A 60 -18.99 7.83 -8.20
C GLY A 60 -18.15 8.17 -6.97
N ILE A 61 -16.84 7.87 -7.00
CA ILE A 61 -15.92 8.21 -5.93
C ILE A 61 -15.90 9.74 -5.76
N GLU A 62 -16.05 10.22 -4.52
CA GLU A 62 -16.03 11.65 -4.18
C GLU A 62 -14.70 12.06 -3.53
N THR A 63 -14.04 11.10 -2.89
CA THR A 63 -12.79 11.30 -2.14
C THR A 63 -11.89 10.08 -2.24
N VAL A 64 -10.59 10.31 -2.38
CA VAL A 64 -9.56 9.30 -2.14
C VAL A 64 -8.91 9.54 -0.79
N ALA A 65 -8.72 8.49 -0.02
CA ALA A 65 -8.07 8.54 1.28
C ALA A 65 -6.94 7.51 1.39
N SER A 66 -5.86 7.87 2.08
CA SER A 66 -4.73 6.96 2.31
C SER A 66 -4.24 7.03 3.76
N PRO A 67 -3.71 5.94 4.33
CA PRO A 67 -2.92 6.04 5.55
C PRO A 67 -1.53 6.63 5.26
N ALA A 68 -1.12 7.59 6.07
CA ALA A 68 0.23 8.13 6.02
C ALA A 68 1.25 7.13 6.61
N ILE A 69 2.47 7.02 6.07
CA ILE A 69 3.05 7.85 5.01
C ILE A 69 3.02 7.16 3.62
N GLY A 70 3.13 5.83 3.57
CA GLY A 70 3.36 5.07 2.34
C GLY A 70 2.33 5.32 1.24
N GLY A 71 1.04 5.29 1.59
CA GLY A 71 -0.05 5.52 0.64
C GLY A 71 -0.17 6.96 0.10
N LEU A 72 0.55 7.96 0.65
CA LEU A 72 0.28 9.37 0.31
C LEU A 72 0.51 9.71 -1.15
N VAL A 73 1.64 9.28 -1.73
CA VAL A 73 2.00 9.63 -3.12
C VAL A 73 1.03 8.99 -4.10
N ILE A 74 0.78 7.69 -3.94
CA ILE A 74 -0.13 6.97 -4.83
C ILE A 74 -1.57 7.41 -4.65
N GLY A 75 -2.04 7.63 -3.42
CA GLY A 75 -3.38 8.12 -3.13
C GLY A 75 -3.64 9.48 -3.77
N TYR A 76 -2.65 10.39 -3.68
CA TYR A 76 -2.72 11.69 -4.35
C TYR A 76 -2.80 11.55 -5.88
N GLU A 77 -2.00 10.67 -6.48
CA GLU A 77 -2.02 10.43 -7.93
C GLU A 77 -3.35 9.80 -8.40
N VAL A 78 -3.95 8.89 -7.62
CA VAL A 78 -5.29 8.35 -7.89
C VAL A 78 -6.35 9.45 -7.79
N ALA A 79 -6.30 10.29 -6.74
CA ALA A 79 -7.24 11.39 -6.56
C ALA A 79 -7.17 12.40 -7.73
N LYS A 80 -5.95 12.73 -8.15
CA LYS A 80 -5.68 13.59 -9.30
C LYS A 80 -6.27 13.00 -10.58
N ALA A 81 -6.08 11.70 -10.81
CA ALA A 81 -6.61 11.02 -12.00
C ALA A 81 -8.14 10.89 -12.01
N LEU A 82 -8.77 10.74 -10.84
CA LEU A 82 -10.23 10.76 -10.69
C LEU A 82 -10.82 12.19 -10.65
N ASN A 83 -9.98 13.22 -10.54
CA ASN A 83 -10.36 14.62 -10.35
C ASN A 83 -11.24 14.83 -9.11
N VAL A 84 -10.83 14.24 -7.99
CA VAL A 84 -11.50 14.31 -6.69
C VAL A 84 -10.55 14.80 -5.59
N ARG A 85 -11.10 15.13 -4.42
CA ARG A 85 -10.26 15.57 -3.29
C ARG A 85 -9.47 14.39 -2.71
N PHE A 86 -8.28 14.70 -2.21
CA PHE A 86 -7.42 13.75 -1.49
C PHE A 86 -7.34 14.12 -0.01
N ILE A 87 -7.49 13.12 0.86
CA ILE A 87 -7.24 13.24 2.31
C ILE A 87 -6.39 12.07 2.80
N TRP A 88 -5.93 12.15 4.04
CA TRP A 88 -5.21 11.03 4.65
C TRP A 88 -5.45 10.96 6.15
N THR A 89 -5.33 9.74 6.67
CA THR A 89 -5.19 9.50 8.10
C THR A 89 -3.71 9.42 8.46
N GLU A 90 -3.37 9.69 9.71
CA GLU A 90 -2.00 9.56 10.20
C GLU A 90 -1.99 8.99 11.62
N ARG A 91 -0.89 8.36 12.03
CA ARG A 91 -0.75 7.89 13.40
C ARG A 91 -0.46 9.05 14.35
N LYS A 92 -1.27 9.19 15.41
CA LYS A 92 -0.98 10.02 16.58
C LYS A 92 -0.85 9.08 17.78
N GLU A 93 0.32 9.08 18.42
CA GLU A 93 0.60 8.22 19.59
C GLU A 93 0.29 6.73 19.32
N GLY A 94 0.57 6.28 18.10
CA GLY A 94 0.33 4.90 17.66
C GLY A 94 -1.07 4.64 17.10
N VAL A 95 -2.05 5.51 17.34
CA VAL A 95 -3.44 5.34 16.89
C VAL A 95 -3.67 6.03 15.55
N MET A 96 -4.26 5.33 14.58
CA MET A 96 -4.67 5.93 13.29
C MET A 96 -5.75 6.99 13.54
N THR A 97 -5.62 8.17 12.95
CA THR A 97 -6.56 9.28 13.21
C THR A 97 -6.72 10.17 11.99
N LEU A 98 -7.93 10.68 11.75
CA LEU A 98 -8.18 11.73 10.76
C LEU A 98 -7.83 13.10 11.36
N ARG A 99 -6.89 13.81 10.75
CA ARG A 99 -6.36 15.08 11.26
C ARG A 99 -6.39 16.16 10.17
N ARG A 100 -5.62 17.23 10.35
CA ARG A 100 -5.46 18.35 9.39
C ARG A 100 -6.73 19.18 9.12
N GLY A 101 -7.80 18.98 9.90
CA GLY A 101 -9.07 19.68 9.73
C GLY A 101 -9.92 19.12 8.59
N PHE A 102 -9.61 17.90 8.12
CA PHE A 102 -10.47 17.21 7.16
C PHE A 102 -11.82 16.90 7.78
N ASN A 103 -12.88 17.13 7.00
CA ASN A 103 -14.24 16.75 7.35
C ASN A 103 -14.74 15.78 6.27
N ILE A 104 -15.51 14.79 6.70
CA ILE A 104 -16.16 13.82 5.83
C ILE A 104 -17.66 14.05 5.97
N LYS A 105 -18.36 14.12 4.84
CA LYS A 105 -19.83 14.24 4.86
C LYS A 105 -20.41 12.86 5.11
N GLU A 106 -21.56 12.83 5.79
CA GLU A 106 -22.29 11.58 5.98
C GLU A 106 -22.61 10.90 4.64
N GLY A 107 -22.20 9.64 4.50
CA GLY A 107 -22.39 8.83 3.30
C GLY A 107 -21.42 9.13 2.15
N GLU A 108 -20.43 10.01 2.34
CA GLU A 108 -19.46 10.37 1.30
C GLU A 108 -18.74 9.13 0.76
N ARG A 109 -18.76 8.93 -0.57
CA ARG A 109 -18.15 7.76 -1.21
C ARG A 109 -16.63 7.91 -1.26
N ILE A 110 -15.93 7.04 -0.54
CA ILE A 110 -14.48 7.08 -0.38
C ILE A 110 -13.81 5.83 -0.98
N LEU A 111 -12.74 6.05 -1.75
CA LEU A 111 -11.80 5.00 -2.15
C LEU A 111 -10.58 5.06 -1.22
N ALA A 112 -10.30 3.97 -0.51
CA ALA A 112 -9.07 3.84 0.28
C ALA A 112 -7.91 3.37 -0.61
N VAL A 113 -6.76 4.03 -0.59
CA VAL A 113 -5.59 3.70 -1.43
C VAL A 113 -4.34 3.55 -0.59
N GLU A 114 -3.57 2.50 -0.81
CA GLU A 114 -2.26 2.23 -0.19
C GLU A 114 -1.23 1.90 -1.27
N ASP A 115 0.07 2.08 -1.01
CA ASP A 115 1.11 1.65 -1.94
C ASP A 115 1.26 0.13 -1.99
N VAL A 116 1.31 -0.53 -0.83
CA VAL A 116 1.42 -1.98 -0.70
C VAL A 116 0.54 -2.51 0.43
N ILE A 117 -0.25 -3.55 0.11
CA ILE A 117 -0.98 -4.32 1.11
C ILE A 117 -0.13 -5.52 1.51
N THR A 118 0.20 -5.61 2.80
CA THR A 118 0.85 -6.78 3.42
C THR A 118 -0.20 -7.62 4.16
N THR A 119 -0.39 -7.37 5.45
CA THR A 119 -1.52 -7.93 6.22
C THR A 119 -2.82 -7.16 6.00
N GLY A 120 -2.73 -5.94 5.46
CA GLY A 120 -3.86 -5.01 5.31
C GLY A 120 -4.18 -4.21 6.57
N GLY A 121 -3.40 -4.34 7.66
CA GLY A 121 -3.69 -3.68 8.94
C GLY A 121 -3.80 -2.15 8.86
N SER A 122 -2.81 -1.46 8.29
CA SER A 122 -2.81 0.00 8.21
C SER A 122 -3.97 0.58 7.39
N ILE A 123 -4.23 0.01 6.20
CA ILE A 123 -5.35 0.44 5.38
C ILE A 123 -6.70 0.10 6.04
N LYS A 124 -6.80 -1.04 6.75
CA LYS A 124 -8.01 -1.37 7.52
C LYS A 124 -8.28 -0.35 8.62
N GLU A 125 -7.27 0.02 9.42
CA GLU A 125 -7.39 1.07 10.43
C GLU A 125 -7.79 2.42 9.81
N CYS A 126 -7.25 2.75 8.62
CA CYS A 126 -7.67 3.94 7.87
C CYS A 126 -9.16 3.87 7.51
N ILE A 127 -9.61 2.74 6.97
CA ILE A 127 -11.01 2.51 6.59
C ILE A 127 -11.94 2.64 7.79
N ASP A 128 -11.57 2.07 8.93
CA ASP A 128 -12.35 2.14 10.16
C ASP A 128 -12.50 3.60 10.63
N VAL A 129 -11.41 4.37 10.65
CA VAL A 129 -11.44 5.81 10.96
C VAL A 129 -12.32 6.59 9.99
N LEU A 130 -12.26 6.30 8.68
CA LEU A 130 -13.09 6.99 7.69
C LEU A 130 -14.58 6.70 7.90
N LYS A 131 -14.93 5.44 8.23
CA LYS A 131 -16.30 5.03 8.57
C LYS A 131 -16.81 5.67 9.86
N GLU A 132 -15.97 5.76 10.89
CA GLU A 132 -16.30 6.45 12.15
C GLU A 132 -16.63 7.94 11.94
N HIS A 133 -16.08 8.55 10.89
CA HIS A 133 -16.35 9.94 10.51
C HIS A 133 -17.49 10.08 9.48
N GLY A 134 -18.33 9.05 9.31
CA GLY A 134 -19.50 9.05 8.43
C GLY A 134 -19.21 8.70 6.97
N GLY A 135 -17.97 8.31 6.64
CA GLY A 135 -17.57 7.94 5.29
C GLY A 135 -18.11 6.58 4.85
N ASN A 136 -18.58 6.50 3.60
CA ASN A 136 -18.90 5.24 2.94
C ASN A 136 -17.70 4.77 2.12
N VAL A 137 -16.82 3.99 2.75
CA VAL A 137 -15.68 3.39 2.03
C VAL A 137 -16.17 2.24 1.17
N VAL A 138 -16.14 2.42 -0.15
CA VAL A 138 -16.72 1.46 -1.11
C VAL A 138 -15.72 0.40 -1.59
N ASN A 139 -14.43 0.73 -1.59
CA ASN A 139 -13.37 -0.17 -2.07
C ASN A 139 -12.00 0.24 -1.50
N ALA A 140 -11.05 -0.66 -1.61
CA ALA A 140 -9.64 -0.43 -1.34
C ALA A 140 -8.78 -0.74 -2.57
N ALA A 141 -7.72 0.01 -2.81
CA ALA A 141 -6.80 -0.23 -3.91
C ALA A 141 -5.33 -0.14 -3.50
N SER A 142 -4.48 -0.93 -4.14
CA SER A 142 -3.03 -0.79 -4.01
C SER A 142 -2.25 -1.03 -5.30
N ILE A 143 -0.98 -0.64 -5.32
CA ILE A 143 -0.08 -1.01 -6.42
C ILE A 143 0.23 -2.50 -6.29
N ILE A 144 0.74 -2.89 -5.12
CA ILE A 144 1.14 -4.27 -4.82
C ILE A 144 0.25 -4.85 -3.72
N ASP A 145 -0.16 -6.11 -3.89
CA ASP A 145 -0.70 -6.95 -2.82
C ASP A 145 0.29 -8.10 -2.56
N ARG A 146 0.89 -8.13 -1.38
CA ARG A 146 1.80 -9.20 -0.92
C ARG A 146 1.09 -10.32 -0.19
N SER A 147 -0.19 -10.18 0.10
CA SER A 147 -0.97 -11.18 0.81
C SER A 147 -1.36 -12.36 -0.07
N GLY A 148 -1.16 -12.28 -1.38
CA GLY A 148 -1.65 -13.27 -2.36
C GLY A 148 -3.18 -13.34 -2.35
N GLY A 149 -3.86 -12.19 -2.34
CA GLY A 149 -5.32 -12.16 -2.33
C GLY A 149 -5.97 -12.39 -0.95
N ARG A 150 -5.20 -12.71 0.10
CA ARG A 150 -5.74 -13.16 1.40
C ARG A 150 -6.03 -12.04 2.42
N ALA A 151 -5.50 -10.82 2.24
CA ALA A 151 -5.73 -9.74 3.20
C ALA A 151 -7.20 -9.33 3.26
N ASP A 152 -7.75 -9.25 4.47
CA ASP A 152 -9.08 -8.70 4.76
C ASP A 152 -8.96 -7.27 5.31
N VAL A 153 -9.53 -6.32 4.57
CA VAL A 153 -9.55 -4.90 4.89
C VAL A 153 -10.96 -4.39 5.19
N GLY A 154 -11.95 -5.29 5.29
CA GLY A 154 -13.34 -4.97 5.63
C GLY A 154 -14.17 -4.34 4.50
N VAL A 155 -13.62 -4.25 3.28
CA VAL A 155 -14.27 -3.81 2.04
C VAL A 155 -13.69 -4.59 0.85
N PRO A 156 -14.37 -4.63 -0.32
CA PRO A 156 -13.77 -5.15 -1.53
C PRO A 156 -12.45 -4.45 -1.86
N ARG A 157 -11.54 -5.15 -2.56
CA ARG A 157 -10.23 -4.58 -2.90
C ARG A 157 -9.70 -5.03 -4.24
N ILE A 158 -8.83 -4.21 -4.83
CA ILE A 158 -8.05 -4.52 -6.02
C ILE A 158 -6.58 -4.16 -5.84
N SER A 159 -5.69 -4.84 -6.57
CA SER A 159 -4.30 -4.42 -6.72
C SER A 159 -3.91 -4.40 -8.20
N LEU A 160 -2.88 -3.64 -8.56
CA LEU A 160 -2.31 -3.70 -9.91
C LEU A 160 -1.46 -4.96 -10.09
N VAL A 161 -0.79 -5.40 -9.02
CA VAL A 161 0.02 -6.61 -8.98
C VAL A 161 -0.29 -7.39 -7.70
N GLU A 162 -0.42 -8.70 -7.83
CA GLU A 162 -0.46 -9.63 -6.71
C GLU A 162 0.85 -10.43 -6.69
N LEU A 163 1.47 -10.49 -5.51
CA LEU A 163 2.69 -11.25 -5.26
C LEU A 163 2.46 -12.15 -4.04
N ASP A 164 2.67 -13.46 -4.20
CA ASP A 164 2.77 -14.35 -3.05
C ASP A 164 4.20 -14.34 -2.53
N VAL A 165 4.46 -13.53 -1.51
CA VAL A 165 5.78 -13.42 -0.88
C VAL A 165 5.74 -14.08 0.49
N PRO A 166 6.26 -15.31 0.65
CA PRO A 166 6.23 -15.98 1.94
C PRO A 166 7.11 -15.26 2.97
N THR A 167 6.72 -15.41 4.22
CA THR A 167 7.50 -14.99 5.38
C THR A 167 7.75 -16.18 6.28
N TYR A 168 8.97 -16.29 6.78
CA TYR A 168 9.41 -17.39 7.63
C TYR A 168 9.80 -16.86 9.00
N ASP A 169 9.51 -17.63 10.04
CA ASP A 169 10.14 -17.43 11.34
C ASP A 169 11.64 -17.75 11.21
N PRO A 170 12.55 -16.99 11.84
CA PRO A 170 14.00 -17.24 11.76
C PRO A 170 14.40 -18.70 12.00
N ASP A 171 13.72 -19.37 12.95
CA ASP A 171 14.02 -20.76 13.35
C ASP A 171 13.56 -21.80 12.32
N SER A 172 12.68 -21.40 11.40
CA SER A 172 12.10 -22.26 10.34
C SER A 172 12.38 -21.76 8.93
N CYS A 173 13.31 -20.82 8.78
CA CYS A 173 13.61 -20.19 7.51
C CYS A 173 14.47 -21.11 6.62
N PRO A 174 14.00 -21.50 5.42
CA PRO A 174 14.77 -22.37 4.52
C PRO A 174 16.08 -21.71 4.06
N MET A 175 16.07 -20.39 3.85
CA MET A 175 17.27 -19.63 3.47
C MET A 175 18.33 -19.60 4.58
N CYS A 176 17.92 -19.63 5.86
CA CYS A 176 18.84 -19.79 6.99
C CYS A 176 19.43 -21.20 7.01
N ALA A 177 18.62 -22.23 6.76
CA ALA A 177 19.09 -23.62 6.69
C ALA A 177 20.10 -23.82 5.54
N ASP A 178 19.92 -23.09 4.43
CA ASP A 178 20.84 -23.07 3.29
C ASP A 178 22.11 -22.21 3.53
N GLY A 179 22.22 -21.56 4.69
CA GLY A 179 23.39 -20.76 5.09
C GLY A 179 23.52 -19.42 4.38
N THR A 180 22.44 -18.92 3.75
CA THR A 180 22.47 -17.60 3.09
C THR A 180 22.44 -16.48 4.13
N GLU A 181 23.20 -15.41 3.89
CA GLU A 181 23.28 -14.28 4.83
C GLU A 181 22.01 -13.42 4.77
N ALA A 182 21.32 -13.31 5.90
CA ALA A 182 20.12 -12.49 6.02
C ALA A 182 20.49 -11.01 6.13
N VAL A 183 20.06 -10.21 5.16
CA VAL A 183 20.27 -8.75 5.14
C VAL A 183 19.07 -8.07 5.77
N LYS A 184 19.28 -7.03 6.59
CA LYS A 184 18.19 -6.16 7.07
C LYS A 184 18.12 -4.89 6.20
N PRO A 185 17.24 -4.84 5.19
CA PRO A 185 17.12 -3.69 4.29
C PRO A 185 16.40 -2.51 4.95
N GLY A 186 16.83 -1.30 4.61
CA GLY A 186 16.28 -0.05 5.16
C GLY A 186 16.97 0.39 6.45
N SER A 187 17.29 1.70 6.52
CA SER A 187 18.04 2.32 7.61
C SER A 187 17.28 2.27 8.94
N ARG A 188 17.76 1.45 9.88
CA ARG A 188 17.88 1.90 11.27
C ARG A 188 19.35 2.22 11.52
N GLY A 189 19.72 3.40 11.03
CA GLY A 189 20.88 4.18 11.41
C GLY A 189 20.44 5.64 11.44
N ASN A 190 19.50 5.94 12.34
CA ASN A 190 19.21 7.26 12.91
C ASN A 190 18.68 7.00 14.31
#